data_AF-A0A382NL04-F1
#
_entry.id   AF-A0A382NL04-F1
#
_cell.length_a   1.000
_cell.length_b   1.000
_cell.length_c   1.000
_cell.angle_alpha   90.00
_cell.angle_beta   90.00
_cell.angle_gamma   90.00
#
_symmetry.space_group_name_H-M   'P 1'
#
loop_
_entity.id
_entity.type
_entity.pdbx_description
1 polymer ?
#
loop_
_entity_poly.entity_id
_entity_poly.type
_entity_poly.pdbx_seq_one_letter_code
_entity_poly.pdbx_strand_id
1 'polypeptide(L)'
;MPPLKLYYLSAEIAPFSETYELASFSRKLSSKLHDKSDVDIRVSQPKYGFVSERKYILREVIRLKDIPVIFNDEKHIINMKSCFIPETRVQVYFMENNPLYKILPDLIYKARNGRVFSDINERFSFFAKAAIDTLTSLFWAPDVLICNDWQTS
;
A
#
# COMPACT_ATOMS: atom_id res chain seq x y z
N MET A 1 21.26 18.76 4.68
CA MET A 1 21.09 17.40 5.23
C MET A 1 20.36 16.55 4.20
N PRO A 2 20.56 15.23 4.14
CA PRO A 2 19.69 14.38 3.34
C PRO A 2 18.23 14.53 3.83
N PRO A 3 17.24 14.41 2.94
CA PRO A 3 15.83 14.49 3.33
C PRO A 3 15.46 13.35 4.28
N LEU A 4 14.56 13.61 5.22
CA LEU A 4 13.98 12.62 6.14
C LEU A 4 13.12 11.64 5.34
N LYS A 5 13.48 10.36 5.37
CA LYS A 5 12.79 9.31 4.64
C LYS A 5 11.62 8.76 5.44
N LEU A 6 10.41 8.90 4.91
CA LEU A 6 9.18 8.45 5.54
C LEU A 6 8.57 7.31 4.73
N TYR A 7 8.39 6.15 5.34
CA TYR A 7 7.61 5.08 4.73
C TYR A 7 6.23 5.02 5.34
N TYR A 8 5.22 5.37 4.55
CA TYR A 8 3.84 5.49 4.99
C TYR A 8 3.01 4.31 4.48
N LEU A 9 2.53 3.49 5.41
CA LEU A 9 1.67 2.35 5.15
C LEU A 9 0.22 2.74 5.43
N SER A 10 -0.66 2.46 4.47
CA SER A 10 -2.10 2.62 4.65
C SER A 10 -2.83 1.52 3.90
N ALA A 11 -3.96 1.07 4.46
CA ALA A 11 -4.86 0.18 3.74
C ALA A 11 -5.56 0.88 2.58
N GLU A 12 -5.73 2.21 2.65
CA GLU A 12 -6.57 2.96 1.71
C GLU A 12 -6.04 4.35 1.39
N ILE A 13 -6.13 4.72 0.12
CA ILE A 13 -5.65 6.00 -0.39
C ILE A 13 -6.56 6.48 -1.52
N ALA A 14 -7.14 7.66 -1.37
CA ALA A 14 -7.95 8.26 -2.42
C ALA A 14 -7.06 8.69 -3.62
N PRO A 15 -7.50 8.51 -4.88
CA PRO A 15 -8.80 7.99 -5.32
C PRO A 15 -8.78 6.49 -5.69
N PHE A 16 -7.83 5.72 -5.15
CA PHE A 16 -7.62 4.33 -5.54
C PHE A 16 -8.55 3.38 -4.80
N SER A 17 -8.65 3.55 -3.49
CA SER A 17 -9.45 2.76 -2.55
C SER A 17 -10.08 3.72 -1.54
N GLU A 18 -11.40 3.71 -1.45
CA GLU A 18 -12.19 4.73 -0.75
C GLU A 18 -13.40 4.09 -0.03
N THR A 19 -13.12 3.39 1.07
CA THR A 19 -14.13 2.76 1.92
C THR A 19 -14.63 3.73 3.00
N TYR A 20 -13.73 4.55 3.57
CA TYR A 20 -14.07 5.60 4.54
C TYR A 20 -13.02 6.73 4.57
N GLU A 21 -13.11 7.61 5.56
CA GLU A 21 -12.32 8.84 5.70
C GLU A 21 -10.79 8.62 5.71
N LEU A 22 -10.32 7.42 6.05
CA LEU A 22 -8.90 7.04 6.02
C LEU A 22 -8.26 7.32 4.65
N ALA A 23 -8.99 7.05 3.56
CA ALA A 23 -8.49 7.23 2.20
C ALA A 23 -8.16 8.70 1.90
N SER A 24 -9.09 9.60 2.27
CA SER A 24 -8.94 11.04 2.12
C SER A 24 -7.87 11.61 3.04
N PHE A 25 -7.78 11.12 4.28
CA PHE A 25 -6.73 11.48 5.21
C PHE A 25 -5.35 11.09 4.68
N SER A 26 -5.20 9.85 4.20
CA SER A 26 -3.95 9.32 3.64
C SER A 26 -3.47 10.12 2.44
N ARG A 27 -4.38 10.49 1.51
CA ARG A 27 -4.07 11.40 0.41
C ARG A 27 -3.57 12.75 0.93
N LYS A 28 -4.31 13.40 1.83
CA LYS A 28 -3.98 14.74 2.32
C LYS A 28 -2.66 14.78 3.09
N LEU A 29 -2.42 13.80 3.97
CA LEU A 29 -1.20 13.69 4.76
C LEU A 29 0.00 13.48 3.85
N SER A 30 -0.09 12.50 2.94
CA SER A 30 1.01 12.16 2.04
C SER A 30 1.38 13.31 1.10
N SER A 31 0.40 14.02 0.53
CA SER A 31 0.65 15.22 -0.28
C SER A 31 1.35 16.32 0.52
N LYS A 32 0.85 16.65 1.71
CA LYS A 32 1.46 17.69 2.56
C LYS A 32 2.89 17.38 2.97
N LEU A 33 3.21 16.10 3.20
CA LEU A 33 4.57 15.68 3.54
C LEU A 33 5.48 15.71 2.31
N HIS A 34 4.99 15.32 1.14
CA HIS A 34 5.74 15.36 -0.10
C HIS A 34 6.10 16.78 -0.56
N ASP A 35 5.26 17.77 -0.25
CA ASP A 35 5.53 19.18 -0.58
C ASP A 35 6.65 19.80 0.25
N LYS A 36 7.12 19.11 1.31
CA LYS A 36 8.25 19.56 2.12
C LYS A 36 9.58 19.16 1.46
N SER A 37 10.46 20.14 1.26
CA SER A 37 11.75 19.93 0.59
C SER A 37 12.74 19.06 1.37
N ASP A 38 12.52 18.88 2.67
CA ASP A 38 13.35 18.10 3.58
C ASP A 38 12.77 16.70 3.85
N VAL A 39 11.78 16.24 3.07
CA VAL A 39 11.10 14.94 3.25
C VAL A 39 11.10 14.12 1.95
N ASP A 40 11.48 12.84 2.03
CA ASP A 40 11.28 11.84 0.98
C ASP A 40 10.24 10.82 1.47
N ILE A 41 8.98 10.98 1.04
CA ILE A 41 7.89 10.08 1.42
C ILE A 41 7.63 9.03 0.35
N ARG A 42 7.58 7.76 0.76
CA ARG A 42 7.09 6.64 -0.04
C ARG A 42 5.86 6.06 0.60
N VAL A 43 4.83 5.86 -0.20
CA VAL A 43 3.53 5.40 0.28
C VAL A 43 3.24 4.01 -0.26
N SER A 44 2.70 3.11 0.56
CA SER A 44 2.27 1.78 0.11
C SER A 44 0.87 1.44 0.57
N GLN A 45 0.15 0.72 -0.29
CA GLN A 45 -1.14 0.10 0.00
C GLN A 45 -1.26 -1.26 -0.72
N PRO A 46 -2.19 -2.14 -0.31
CA PRO A 46 -2.54 -3.31 -1.09
C PRO A 46 -3.11 -2.96 -2.47
N LYS A 47 -2.83 -3.79 -3.47
CA LYS A 47 -3.43 -3.69 -4.80
C LYS A 47 -4.75 -4.46 -4.84
N TYR A 48 -5.85 -3.80 -4.48
CA TYR A 48 -7.17 -4.41 -4.60
C TYR A 48 -7.59 -4.60 -6.06
N GLY A 49 -8.36 -5.65 -6.34
CA GLY A 49 -8.76 -6.01 -7.71
C GLY A 49 -9.58 -4.94 -8.44
N PHE A 50 -10.33 -4.12 -7.70
CA PHE A 50 -11.14 -3.03 -8.26
C PHE A 50 -10.32 -1.77 -8.62
N VAL A 51 -9.05 -1.68 -8.21
CA VAL A 51 -8.19 -0.55 -8.58
C VAL A 51 -7.81 -0.67 -10.06
N SER A 52 -8.33 0.24 -10.88
CA SER A 52 -8.14 0.20 -12.32
C SER A 52 -6.70 0.56 -12.74
N GLU A 53 -5.97 -0.42 -13.26
CA GLU A 53 -4.62 -0.21 -13.80
C GLU A 53 -4.61 0.74 -15.00
N ARG A 54 -5.63 0.68 -15.85
CA ARG A 54 -5.75 1.55 -17.03
C ARG A 54 -6.07 2.99 -16.65
N LYS A 55 -7.02 3.22 -15.73
CA LYS A 55 -7.43 4.57 -15.31
C LYS A 55 -6.27 5.33 -14.67
N TYR A 56 -5.50 4.63 -13.82
CA TYR A 56 -4.43 5.24 -13.02
C TYR A 56 -3.03 4.99 -13.56
N ILE A 57 -2.91 4.28 -14.69
CA ILE A 57 -1.65 3.99 -15.38
C ILE A 57 -0.65 3.34 -14.40
N LEU A 58 -1.07 2.26 -13.75
CA LEU A 58 -0.19 1.50 -12.84
C LEU A 58 0.92 0.85 -13.66
N ARG A 59 2.16 1.10 -13.27
CA ARG A 59 3.36 0.54 -13.91
C ARG A 59 4.03 -0.46 -12.98
N GLU A 60 4.49 -1.57 -13.53
CA GLU A 60 5.33 -2.50 -12.78
C GLU A 60 6.62 -1.82 -12.32
N VAL A 61 7.00 -2.06 -11.06
CA VAL A 61 8.30 -1.64 -10.55
C VAL A 61 9.26 -2.80 -10.75
N ILE A 62 10.09 -2.72 -11.80
CA ILE A 62 10.96 -3.82 -12.24
C ILE A 62 11.83 -4.39 -11.12
N ARG A 63 12.33 -3.53 -10.23
CA ARG A 63 13.18 -3.92 -9.07
C ARG A 63 12.40 -4.65 -7.96
N LEU A 64 11.08 -4.54 -7.96
CA LEU A 64 10.19 -5.10 -6.96
C LEU A 64 9.23 -6.14 -7.58
N LYS A 65 9.78 -6.92 -8.51
CA LYS A 65 9.09 -8.02 -9.15
C LYS A 65 9.55 -9.34 -8.54
N ASP A 66 8.62 -10.29 -8.43
CA ASP A 66 8.84 -11.66 -7.95
C ASP A 66 9.52 -11.73 -6.58
N ILE A 67 9.15 -10.82 -5.65
CA ILE A 67 9.72 -10.77 -4.30
C ILE A 67 9.15 -11.94 -3.50
N PRO A 68 9.99 -12.83 -2.93
CA PRO A 68 9.52 -13.89 -2.06
C PRO A 68 9.21 -13.33 -0.67
N VAL A 69 8.02 -13.61 -0.15
CA VAL A 69 7.60 -13.31 1.22
C VAL A 69 7.19 -14.61 1.89
N ILE A 70 7.81 -14.91 3.03
CA ILE A 70 7.41 -16.05 3.87
C ILE A 70 6.41 -15.53 4.90
N PHE A 71 5.21 -16.11 4.91
CA PHE A 71 4.13 -15.75 5.82
C PHE A 71 3.31 -17.00 6.16
N ASN A 72 3.02 -17.23 7.44
CA ASN A 72 2.36 -18.45 7.93
C ASN A 72 2.99 -19.76 7.40
N ASP A 73 4.33 -19.83 7.38
CA ASP A 73 5.11 -20.96 6.83
C ASP A 73 4.89 -21.23 5.33
N GLU A 74 4.15 -20.37 4.64
CA GLU A 74 3.94 -20.42 3.20
C GLU A 74 4.80 -19.38 2.47
N LYS A 75 5.28 -19.76 1.29
CA LYS A 75 6.01 -18.84 0.40
C LYS A 75 5.04 -18.20 -0.58
N HIS A 76 4.89 -16.88 -0.46
CA HIS A 76 4.16 -16.06 -1.41
C HIS A 76 5.15 -15.32 -2.32
N ILE A 77 4.74 -15.06 -3.56
CA ILE A 77 5.46 -14.21 -4.49
C ILE A 77 4.61 -12.96 -4.71
N ILE A 78 5.18 -11.79 -4.42
CA ILE A 78 4.51 -10.50 -4.63
C ILE A 78 5.19 -9.69 -5.72
N ASN A 79 4.40 -8.79 -6.31
CA ASN A 79 4.88 -7.76 -7.23
C ASN A 79 4.46 -6.40 -6.72
N MET A 80 5.27 -5.37 -6.97
CA MET A 80 4.85 -3.99 -6.71
C MET A 80 4.58 -3.28 -8.03
N LYS A 81 3.42 -2.60 -8.09
CA LYS A 81 3.13 -1.60 -9.10
C LYS A 81 3.24 -0.21 -8.50
N SER A 82 3.40 0.82 -9.31
CA SER A 82 3.35 2.19 -8.83
C SER A 82 2.64 3.12 -9.79
N CYS A 83 2.06 4.17 -9.24
CA CYS A 83 1.59 5.34 -9.98
C CYS A 83 1.66 6.58 -9.09
N PHE A 84 1.25 7.72 -9.63
CA PHE A 84 1.12 8.96 -8.87
C PHE A 84 -0.34 9.17 -8.46
N ILE A 85 -0.57 9.68 -7.25
CA ILE A 85 -1.91 10.18 -6.89
C ILE A 85 -2.26 11.32 -7.85
N PRO A 86 -3.43 11.29 -8.53
CA PRO A 86 -3.85 12.35 -9.43
C PRO A 86 -3.76 13.75 -8.80
N GLU A 87 -3.33 14.73 -9.60
CA GLU A 87 -3.16 16.13 -9.18
C GLU A 87 -2.05 16.36 -8.13
N THR A 88 -1.24 15.34 -7.85
CA THR A 88 -0.11 15.43 -6.91
C THR A 88 1.13 14.79 -7.53
N ARG A 89 2.28 14.92 -6.85
CA ARG A 89 3.53 14.25 -7.21
C ARG A 89 3.88 13.06 -6.30
N VAL A 90 2.95 12.67 -5.42
CA VAL A 90 3.15 11.57 -4.49
C VAL A 90 3.09 10.23 -5.25
N GLN A 91 4.19 9.48 -5.21
CA GLN A 91 4.23 8.12 -5.74
C GLN A 91 3.67 7.13 -4.71
N VAL A 92 2.73 6.28 -5.15
CA VAL A 92 2.15 5.20 -4.36
C VAL A 92 2.56 3.87 -4.95
N TYR A 93 3.03 2.97 -4.08
CA TYR A 93 3.32 1.60 -4.39
C TYR A 93 2.14 0.71 -4.02
N PHE A 94 1.78 -0.19 -4.92
CA PHE A 94 0.65 -1.10 -4.80
C PHE A 94 1.19 -2.52 -4.70
N MET A 95 0.97 -3.16 -3.57
CA MET A 95 1.38 -4.54 -3.35
C MET A 95 0.39 -5.50 -3.98
N GLU A 96 0.82 -6.19 -5.03
CA GLU A 96 0.03 -7.20 -5.71
C GLU A 96 0.25 -8.57 -5.10
N ASN A 97 -0.81 -9.08 -4.47
CA ASN A 97 -1.00 -10.49 -4.14
C ASN A 97 -2.42 -10.86 -4.60
N ASN A 98 -2.52 -11.50 -5.76
CA ASN A 98 -3.81 -11.78 -6.40
C ASN A 98 -4.73 -12.66 -5.52
N PRO A 99 -4.26 -13.77 -4.93
CA PRO A 99 -5.07 -14.58 -4.00
C PRO A 99 -5.74 -13.77 -2.88
N LEU A 100 -5.01 -12.85 -2.24
CA LEU A 100 -5.51 -12.10 -1.08
C LEU A 100 -6.38 -10.89 -1.45
N TYR A 101 -6.00 -10.14 -2.49
CA TYR A 101 -6.58 -8.79 -2.72
C TYR A 101 -7.42 -8.66 -3.99
N LYS A 102 -7.29 -9.57 -4.96
CA LYS A 102 -7.97 -9.42 -6.25
C LYS A 102 -9.49 -9.64 -6.15
N ILE A 103 -9.92 -10.52 -5.25
CA ILE A 103 -11.32 -10.91 -5.09
C ILE A 103 -12.14 -9.93 -4.24
N LEU A 104 -11.47 -8.98 -3.58
CA LEU A 104 -12.11 -8.04 -2.66
C LEU A 104 -13.04 -7.08 -3.41
N PRO A 105 -14.27 -6.85 -2.90
CA PRO A 105 -15.11 -5.75 -3.38
C PRO A 105 -14.52 -4.40 -2.93
N ASP A 106 -15.14 -3.31 -3.40
CA ASP A 106 -14.90 -1.93 -2.96
C ASP A 106 -14.95 -1.74 -1.43
N LEU A 107 -15.71 -2.57 -0.73
CA LEU A 107 -15.71 -2.64 0.73
C LEU A 107 -14.65 -3.64 1.23
N ILE A 108 -13.46 -3.15 1.59
CA ILE A 108 -12.32 -4.03 1.90
C ILE A 108 -12.37 -4.72 3.28
N TYR A 109 -13.17 -4.20 4.22
CA TYR A 109 -13.27 -4.72 5.59
C TYR A 109 -14.44 -5.66 5.84
N LYS A 110 -15.54 -5.46 5.11
CA LYS A 110 -16.80 -6.16 5.36
C LYS A 110 -17.61 -6.32 4.08
N ALA A 111 -18.40 -7.39 4.03
CA ALA A 111 -19.37 -7.59 2.99
C ALA A 111 -20.51 -6.54 3.08
N ARG A 112 -21.29 -6.42 1.99
CA ARG A 112 -22.43 -5.48 1.91
C ARG A 112 -23.51 -5.72 2.97
N ASN A 113 -23.60 -6.92 3.52
CA ASN A 113 -24.50 -7.27 4.63
C ASN A 113 -23.93 -6.90 6.02
N GLY A 114 -22.78 -6.22 6.08
CA GLY A 114 -22.14 -5.76 7.30
C GLY A 114 -21.21 -6.79 7.98
N ARG A 115 -21.15 -8.04 7.50
CA ARG A 115 -20.27 -9.06 8.09
C ARG A 115 -18.81 -8.77 7.73
N VAL A 116 -17.96 -8.67 8.75
CA VAL A 116 -16.51 -8.55 8.60
C VAL A 116 -15.96 -9.82 7.95
N PHE A 117 -14.97 -9.67 7.08
CA PHE A 117 -14.31 -10.82 6.47
C PHE A 117 -13.51 -11.62 7.52
N SER A 118 -13.62 -12.95 7.48
CA SER A 118 -12.96 -13.82 8.46
C SER A 118 -11.43 -13.83 8.33
N ASP A 119 -10.92 -13.57 7.12
CA ASP A 119 -9.49 -13.55 6.77
C ASP A 119 -8.87 -12.14 6.82
N ILE A 120 -9.58 -11.18 7.42
CA ILE A 120 -9.15 -9.77 7.44
C ILE A 120 -7.81 -9.57 8.16
N ASN A 121 -7.59 -10.28 9.26
CA ASN A 121 -6.35 -10.23 10.04
C ASN A 121 -5.19 -10.77 9.20
N GLU A 122 -5.38 -11.91 8.55
CA GLU A 122 -4.37 -12.54 7.71
C GLU A 122 -3.93 -11.62 6.57
N ARG A 123 -4.88 -10.98 5.89
CA ARG A 123 -4.60 -10.03 4.80
C ARG A 123 -3.75 -8.84 5.26
N PHE A 124 -4.13 -8.20 6.35
CA PHE A 124 -3.42 -7.00 6.82
C PHE A 124 -2.09 -7.32 7.50
N SER A 125 -1.98 -8.45 8.20
CA SER A 125 -0.69 -8.97 8.68
C SER A 125 0.24 -9.33 7.53
N PHE A 126 -0.26 -9.95 6.47
CA PHE A 126 0.52 -10.22 5.26
C PHE A 126 1.01 -8.91 4.64
N PHE A 127 0.15 -7.90 4.49
CA PHE A 127 0.52 -6.58 3.97
C PHE A 127 1.66 -5.94 4.76
N ALA A 128 1.55 -5.87 6.10
CA ALA A 128 2.58 -5.26 6.93
C ALA A 128 3.94 -5.97 6.77
N LYS A 129 3.96 -7.31 6.79
CA LYS A 129 5.17 -8.12 6.60
C LYS A 129 5.79 -7.91 5.22
N ALA A 130 4.97 -8.04 4.19
CA ALA A 130 5.39 -7.92 2.80
C ALA A 130 5.92 -6.52 2.47
N ALA A 131 5.34 -5.47 3.07
CA ALA A 131 5.80 -4.10 2.87
C ALA A 131 7.22 -3.91 3.42
N ILE A 132 7.53 -4.46 4.60
CA ILE A 132 8.88 -4.44 5.18
C ILE A 132 9.87 -5.20 4.29
N ASP A 133 9.51 -6.40 3.82
CA ASP A 133 10.38 -7.20 2.95
C ASP A 133 10.72 -6.47 1.63
N THR A 134 9.79 -5.67 1.12
CA THR A 134 10.05 -4.88 -0.11
C THR A 134 11.10 -3.80 0.09
N LEU A 135 11.31 -3.28 1.30
CA LEU A 135 12.33 -2.25 1.58
C LEU A 135 13.74 -2.76 1.30
N THR A 136 14.00 -4.04 1.62
CA THR A 136 15.27 -4.70 1.33
C THR A 136 15.52 -4.78 -0.17
N SER A 137 14.53 -5.21 -0.95
CA SER A 137 14.62 -5.27 -2.42
C SER A 137 14.72 -3.88 -3.07
N LEU A 138 14.13 -2.87 -2.43
CA LEU A 138 14.16 -1.48 -2.90
C LEU A 138 15.50 -0.78 -2.62
N PHE A 139 16.36 -1.37 -1.79
CA PHE A 139 17.59 -0.76 -1.28
C PHE A 139 17.35 0.64 -0.69
N TRP A 140 16.21 0.81 -0.01
CA TRP A 140 15.80 2.07 0.57
C TRP A 140 15.34 1.84 2.00
N ALA A 141 16.16 2.29 2.95
CA ALA A 141 15.85 2.27 4.37
C ALA A 141 15.17 3.60 4.76
N PRO A 142 13.93 3.58 5.27
CA PRO A 142 13.29 4.76 5.83
C PRO A 142 13.88 5.11 7.20
N ASP A 143 13.83 6.39 7.55
CA ASP A 143 14.16 6.87 8.91
C ASP A 143 12.97 6.68 9.85
N VAL A 144 11.74 6.81 9.31
CA VAL A 144 10.50 6.64 10.06
C VAL A 144 9.52 5.77 9.27
N LEU A 145 8.99 4.74 9.94
CA LEU A 145 7.84 3.97 9.47
C LEU A 145 6.57 4.55 10.10
N ILE A 146 5.61 4.93 9.26
CA ILE A 146 4.31 5.45 9.69
C ILE A 146 3.25 4.41 9.33
N CYS A 147 2.75 3.72 10.34
CA CYS A 147 1.66 2.77 10.23
C CYS A 147 0.33 3.48 10.50
N ASN A 148 -0.53 3.60 9.49
CA ASN A 148 -1.83 4.24 9.63
C ASN A 148 -2.92 3.21 9.96
N ASP A 149 -3.40 3.28 11.20
CA ASP A 149 -4.54 2.50 11.73
C ASP A 149 -4.22 0.98 11.86
N TRP A 150 -5.15 0.21 12.43
CA TRP A 150 -4.96 -1.19 12.85
C TRP A 150 -4.55 -2.15 11.71
N GLN A 151 -4.86 -1.79 10.47
CA GLN A 151 -4.54 -2.52 9.24
C GLN A 151 -3.03 -2.62 8.97
N THR A 152 -2.22 -1.85 9.70
CA THR A 152 -0.77 -1.77 9.54
C THR A 152 0.00 -2.01 10.85
N SER A 153 -0.70 -2.55 11.85
CA SER A 153 -0.15 -2.89 13.18
C SER A 153 0.51 -4.26 13.24
#